data_AF-X1DP90-F1
#
_entry.id   AF-X1DP90-F1
#
_cell.length_a   1.000
_cell.length_b   1.000
_cell.length_c   1.000
_cell.angle_alpha   90.00
_cell.angle_beta   90.00
_cell.angle_gamma   90.00
#
_symmetry.space_group_name_H-M   'P 1'
#
loop_
_entity.id
_entity.type
_entity.pdbx_description
1 polymer ?
#
loop_
_entity_poly.entity_id
_entity_poly.type
_entity_poly.pdbx_seq_one_letter_code
_entity_poly.pdbx_strand_id
1 'polypeptide(L)'
;MTQHGNLQHDNSKKIAELNDFYKSILNATINGVWVTDKDEVIVYTNKGMEKIAGISSDHIIGVQVLKDFPESTLKFFKPVYLKAKEKLTPFFYDAIPIISFIFNPVNSSKAGFAS
;
A
#
# COMPACT_ATOMS: atom_id res chain seq x y z
N MET A 1 -33.29 9.38 -25.20
CA MET A 1 -31.84 9.44 -24.94
C MET A 1 -31.51 9.08 -23.48
N THR A 2 -32.00 7.96 -22.92
CA THR A 2 -32.09 7.83 -21.43
C THR A 2 -31.73 6.47 -20.82
N GLN A 3 -31.16 5.51 -21.57
CA GLN A 3 -30.66 4.26 -20.95
C GLN A 3 -29.15 4.28 -20.64
N HIS A 4 -28.32 4.93 -21.47
CA HIS A 4 -26.86 4.92 -21.29
C HIS A 4 -26.39 5.74 -20.06
N GLY A 5 -27.05 6.85 -19.73
CA GLY A 5 -26.67 7.71 -18.59
C GLY A 5 -26.94 7.05 -17.23
N ASN A 6 -28.06 6.34 -17.09
CA ASN A 6 -28.44 5.67 -15.84
C ASN A 6 -27.54 4.45 -15.57
N LEU A 7 -27.21 3.67 -16.61
CA LEU A 7 -26.37 2.48 -16.45
C LEU A 7 -24.95 2.82 -15.98
N GLN A 8 -24.36 3.90 -16.49
CA GLN A 8 -23.02 4.35 -16.08
C GLN A 8 -23.01 4.92 -14.66
N HIS A 9 -24.08 5.61 -14.26
CA HIS A 9 -24.27 6.09 -12.89
C HIS A 9 -24.39 4.93 -11.90
N ASP A 10 -25.22 3.93 -12.23
CA ASP A 10 -25.43 2.74 -11.40
C ASP A 10 -24.15 1.90 -11.26
N ASN A 11 -23.39 1.73 -12.34
CA ASN A 11 -22.10 1.04 -12.31
C ASN A 11 -21.08 1.76 -11.43
N SER A 12 -20.98 3.08 -11.55
CA SER A 12 -20.05 3.89 -10.75
C SER A 12 -20.37 3.81 -9.26
N LYS A 13 -21.67 3.89 -8.92
CA LYS A 13 -22.15 3.74 -7.54
C LYS A 13 -21.85 2.35 -6.99
N LYS A 14 -22.12 1.30 -7.76
CA LYS A 14 -21.85 -0.09 -7.34
C LYS A 14 -20.35 -0.34 -7.12
N ILE A 15 -19.50 0.24 -7.97
CA ILE A 15 -18.03 0.20 -7.79
C ILE A 15 -17.62 0.91 -6.50
N ALA A 16 -18.18 2.09 -6.21
CA ALA A 16 -17.89 2.82 -4.97
C ALA A 16 -18.31 2.02 -3.72
N GLU A 17 -19.53 1.50 -3.70
CA GLU A 17 -20.06 0.69 -2.59
C GLU A 17 -19.22 -0.57 -2.36
N LEU A 18 -18.83 -1.26 -3.43
CA LEU A 18 -17.99 -2.45 -3.34
C LEU A 18 -16.58 -2.11 -2.80
N ASN A 19 -15.99 -1.01 -3.25
CA ASN A 19 -14.71 -0.53 -2.75
C ASN A 19 -14.77 -0.19 -1.25
N ASP A 20 -15.82 0.50 -0.82
CA ASP A 20 -15.99 0.87 0.60
C ASP A 20 -16.22 -0.36 1.47
N PHE A 21 -16.97 -1.35 0.98
CA PHE A 21 -17.13 -2.63 1.66
C PHE A 21 -15.79 -3.34 1.86
N TYR A 22 -14.98 -3.49 0.79
CA TYR A 22 -13.66 -4.11 0.90
C TYR A 22 -12.72 -3.35 1.84
N LYS A 23 -12.71 -2.02 1.79
CA LYS A 23 -11.93 -1.19 2.72
C LYS A 23 -12.34 -1.41 4.17
N SER A 24 -13.64 -1.55 4.45
CA SER A 24 -14.11 -1.77 5.82
C SER A 24 -13.63 -3.11 6.40
N ILE A 25 -13.65 -4.18 5.59
CA ILE A 25 -13.12 -5.49 5.97
C ILE A 25 -11.61 -5.41 6.26
N LEU A 26 -10.86 -4.82 5.33
CA LEU A 26 -9.40 -4.68 5.47
C LEU A 26 -9.02 -3.83 6.69
N ASN A 27 -9.79 -2.79 7.00
CA ASN A 27 -9.53 -1.92 8.16
C ASN A 27 -9.94 -2.53 9.50
N ALA A 28 -10.88 -3.47 9.50
CA ALA A 28 -11.26 -4.22 10.71
C ALA A 28 -10.20 -5.27 11.11
N THR A 29 -9.30 -5.65 10.19
CA THR A 29 -8.30 -6.70 10.41
C THR A 29 -7.04 -6.12 11.06
N ILE A 30 -6.39 -6.89 11.95
CA ILE A 30 -5.11 -6.49 12.59
C ILE A 30 -3.95 -6.58 11.58
N ASN A 31 -4.06 -7.48 10.60
CA ASN A 31 -3.05 -7.69 9.56
C ASN A 31 -2.79 -6.40 8.75
N GLY A 32 -1.52 -6.11 8.52
CA GLY A 32 -1.09 -5.07 7.61
C GLY A 32 -1.24 -5.52 6.16
N VAL A 33 -1.92 -4.70 5.36
CA VAL A 33 -2.11 -4.92 3.93
C VAL A 33 -1.66 -3.67 3.20
N TRP A 34 -0.89 -3.89 2.14
CA TRP A 34 -0.46 -2.87 1.22
C TRP A 34 -0.42 -3.42 -0.20
N VAL A 35 -0.55 -2.53 -1.18
CA VAL A 35 -0.59 -2.87 -2.61
C VAL A 35 0.33 -1.93 -3.37
N THR A 36 1.08 -2.48 -4.33
CA THR A 36 1.92 -1.71 -5.24
C THR A 36 1.36 -1.72 -6.67
N ASP A 37 1.70 -0.70 -7.45
CA ASP A 37 1.53 -0.73 -8.90
C ASP A 37 2.64 -1.55 -9.60
N LYS A 38 2.64 -1.51 -10.94
CA LYS A 38 3.62 -2.20 -11.79
C LYS A 38 5.06 -1.69 -11.62
N ASP A 39 5.22 -0.44 -11.18
CA ASP A 39 6.49 0.25 -10.99
C ASP A 39 6.93 0.19 -9.51
N GLU A 40 6.30 -0.71 -8.73
CA GLU A 40 6.61 -1.01 -7.33
C GLU A 40 6.37 0.17 -6.39
N VAL A 41 5.46 1.08 -6.78
CA VAL A 41 5.04 2.21 -5.96
C VAL A 41 3.85 1.80 -5.12
N ILE A 42 3.87 2.08 -3.82
CA ILE A 42 2.73 1.79 -2.93
C ILE A 42 1.54 2.68 -3.30
N VAL A 43 0.41 2.06 -3.64
CA VAL A 43 -0.83 2.78 -4.02
C VAL A 43 -1.95 2.62 -3.00
N TYR A 44 -1.83 1.69 -2.06
CA TYR A 44 -2.82 1.46 -1.01
C TYR A 44 -2.20 0.84 0.23
N THR A 45 -2.69 1.25 1.39
CA THR A 45 -2.45 0.59 2.69
C THR A 45 -3.74 0.56 3.51
N ASN A 46 -3.93 -0.45 4.35
CA ASN A 46 -5.03 -0.48 5.32
C ASN A 46 -4.61 0.10 6.69
N LYS A 47 -5.59 0.26 7.60
CA LYS A 47 -5.33 0.70 8.98
C LYS A 47 -4.48 -0.25 9.80
N GLY A 48 -4.48 -1.55 9.49
CA GLY A 48 -3.56 -2.52 10.10
C GLY A 48 -2.10 -2.17 9.79
N MET A 49 -1.82 -1.78 8.56
CA MET A 49 -0.46 -1.40 8.13
C MET A 49 0.00 -0.11 8.80
N GLU A 50 -0.86 0.91 8.90
CA GLU A 50 -0.53 2.14 9.63
C GLU A 50 -0.12 1.84 11.08
N LYS A 51 -0.87 0.97 11.77
CA LYS A 51 -0.59 0.57 13.16
C LYS A 51 0.73 -0.19 13.28
N ILE A 52 1.01 -1.10 12.35
CA ILE A 52 2.26 -1.89 12.35
C ILE A 52 3.47 -0.99 12.03
N ALA A 53 3.33 -0.07 11.07
CA ALA A 53 4.40 0.84 10.67
C ALA A 53 4.60 2.02 11.63
N GLY A 54 3.56 2.40 12.39
CA GLY A 54 3.56 3.56 13.28
C GLY A 54 3.42 4.90 12.58
N ILE A 55 3.04 4.93 11.29
CA ILE A 55 2.90 6.13 10.46
C ILE A 55 1.61 6.07 9.62
N SER A 56 1.08 7.23 9.23
CA SER A 56 -0.15 7.29 8.42
C SER A 56 0.07 6.83 6.98
N SER A 57 -1.02 6.40 6.33
CA SER A 57 -0.99 5.98 4.92
C SER A 57 -0.39 7.04 3.99
N ASP A 58 -0.60 8.33 4.29
CA ASP A 58 -0.08 9.45 3.49
C ASP A 58 1.46 9.49 3.41
N HIS A 59 2.15 8.89 4.39
CA HIS A 59 3.60 8.78 4.41
C HIS A 59 4.10 7.47 3.78
N ILE A 60 3.22 6.49 3.59
CA ILE A 60 3.55 5.17 3.00
C ILE A 60 3.23 5.15 1.50
N ILE A 61 2.11 5.74 1.10
CA ILE A 61 1.69 5.82 -0.31
C ILE A 61 2.72 6.64 -1.09
N GLY A 62 3.09 6.15 -2.28
CA GLY A 62 4.09 6.77 -3.15
C GLY A 62 5.53 6.29 -2.93
N VAL A 63 5.80 5.52 -1.87
CA VAL A 63 7.13 4.91 -1.64
C VAL A 63 7.41 3.84 -2.70
N GLN A 64 8.60 3.86 -3.31
CA GLN A 64 9.04 2.83 -4.25
C GLN A 64 9.80 1.73 -3.52
N VAL A 65 9.25 0.52 -3.50
CA VAL A 65 9.69 -0.59 -2.62
C VAL A 65 11.16 -0.92 -2.76
N LEU A 66 11.64 -1.16 -3.97
CA LEU A 66 13.03 -1.61 -4.18
C LEU A 66 14.06 -0.48 -4.18
N LYS A 67 13.62 0.78 -4.01
CA LYS A 67 14.48 1.96 -4.06
C LYS A 67 14.54 2.72 -2.73
N ASP A 68 13.38 2.93 -2.11
CA ASP A 68 13.24 3.80 -0.94
C ASP A 68 13.31 3.00 0.38
N PHE A 69 13.19 1.67 0.32
CA PHE A 69 13.37 0.84 1.51
C PHE A 69 14.85 0.80 1.93
N PRO A 70 15.16 0.77 3.24
CA PRO A 70 16.53 0.66 3.73
C PRO A 70 17.22 -0.60 3.17
N GLU A 71 18.52 -0.48 2.83
CA GLU A 71 19.30 -1.61 2.31
C GLU A 71 19.29 -2.81 3.27
N SER A 72 19.31 -2.55 4.58
CA SER A 72 19.18 -3.58 5.63
C SER A 72 17.89 -4.39 5.53
N THR A 73 16.78 -3.73 5.16
CA THR A 73 15.49 -4.39 4.93
C THR A 73 15.51 -5.11 3.58
N LEU A 74 15.99 -4.45 2.52
CA LEU A 74 16.06 -5.02 1.19
C LEU A 74 16.92 -6.28 1.12
N LYS A 75 17.99 -6.36 1.92
CA LYS A 75 18.85 -7.55 2.03
C LYS A 75 18.07 -8.84 2.27
N PHE A 76 17.02 -8.77 3.09
CA PHE A 76 16.19 -9.93 3.42
C PHE A 76 14.88 -9.96 2.61
N PHE A 77 14.30 -8.78 2.35
CA PHE A 77 12.98 -8.66 1.71
C PHE A 77 13.01 -8.83 0.19
N LYS A 78 14.02 -8.28 -0.50
CA LYS A 78 14.10 -8.25 -1.97
C LYS A 78 14.03 -9.64 -2.62
N PRO A 79 14.75 -10.68 -2.14
CA PRO A 79 14.67 -12.00 -2.74
C PRO A 79 13.25 -12.60 -2.67
N VAL A 80 12.57 -12.38 -1.54
CA VAL A 80 11.20 -12.87 -1.30
C VAL A 80 10.21 -12.11 -2.18
N TYR A 81 10.32 -10.78 -2.21
CA TYR A 81 9.46 -9.90 -2.99
C TYR A 81 9.56 -10.19 -4.50
N LEU A 82 10.77 -10.33 -5.04
CA LEU A 82 10.98 -10.64 -6.46
C LEU A 82 10.42 -12.02 -6.83
N LYS A 83 10.60 -13.02 -5.97
CA LYS A 83 10.05 -14.37 -6.20
C LYS A 83 8.52 -14.38 -6.20
N ALA A 84 7.90 -13.61 -5.31
CA ALA A 84 6.44 -13.44 -5.28
C ALA A 84 5.94 -12.72 -6.54
N LYS A 85 6.64 -11.66 -6.96
CA LYS A 85 6.33 -10.87 -8.16
C LYS A 85 6.43 -11.70 -9.45
N GLU A 86 7.46 -12.53 -9.59
CA GLU A 86 7.65 -13.39 -10.76
C GLU A 86 6.57 -14.47 -10.87
N LYS A 87 6.21 -15.09 -9.74
CA LYS A 87 5.26 -16.20 -9.72
C LYS A 87 3.80 -15.77 -9.77
N LEU A 88 3.49 -14.53 -9.39
CA LEU A 88 2.13 -14.00 -9.23
C LEU A 88 1.24 -14.90 -8.35
N THR A 89 1.84 -15.63 -7.42
CA THR A 89 1.14 -16.48 -6.45
C THR A 89 1.45 -16.02 -5.02
N PRO A 90 0.55 -16.28 -4.06
CA PRO A 90 0.81 -15.98 -2.66
C PRO A 90 2.10 -16.63 -2.17
N PHE A 91 3.00 -15.83 -1.58
CA PHE A 91 4.24 -16.32 -0.99
C PHE A 91 4.29 -15.95 0.50
N PHE A 92 4.31 -16.97 1.35
CA PHE A 92 4.31 -16.82 2.81
C PHE A 92 5.73 -16.96 3.36
N TYR A 93 6.05 -16.19 4.40
CA TYR A 93 7.32 -16.23 5.11
C TYR A 93 7.07 -16.02 6.61
N ASP A 94 7.85 -16.68 7.47
CA ASP A 94 7.60 -16.66 8.91
C ASP A 94 8.06 -15.35 9.58
N ALA A 95 9.23 -14.84 9.20
CA ALA A 95 9.73 -13.56 9.67
C ALA A 95 10.76 -12.98 8.68
N ILE A 96 10.62 -11.68 8.40
CA ILE A 96 11.66 -10.88 7.73
C ILE A 96 12.05 -9.77 8.71
N PRO A 97 13.35 -9.56 8.96
CA PRO A 97 13.79 -8.40 9.73
C PRO A 97 13.41 -7.12 8.98
N ILE A 98 12.33 -6.47 9.42
CA ILE A 98 11.93 -5.16 8.93
C ILE A 98 12.32 -4.17 10.04
N ILE A 99 13.33 -3.36 9.76
CA ILE A 99 13.65 -2.24 10.65
C ILE A 99 12.59 -1.18 10.38
N SER A 100 11.63 -1.07 11.32
CA SER A 100 10.54 -0.10 11.21
C SER A 100 11.13 1.30 11.11
N PHE A 101 10.64 2.04 10.13
CA PHE A 101 11.17 3.31 9.68
C PHE A 101 11.33 4.32 10.81
N ILE A 102 12.56 4.54 11.31
CA ILE A 102 12.93 5.91 11.65
C ILE A 102 13.21 6.56 10.29
N PHE A 103 12.15 7.02 9.62
CA PHE A 103 12.28 7.77 8.37
C PHE A 103 13.16 8.99 8.65
N ASN A 104 14.37 8.97 8.10
CA ASN A 104 15.29 10.10 8.12
C ASN A 104 14.63 11.25 7.31
N PRO A 105 14.43 12.47 7.87
CA PRO A 105 13.69 13.56 7.21
C PRO A 105 14.39 14.16 5.97
N VAL A 106 15.39 13.50 5.39
CA VAL A 106 16.22 14.04 4.30
C VAL A 106 15.44 14.22 2.98
N ASN A 107 14.25 13.62 2.82
CA ASN A 107 13.36 13.87 1.67
C ASN A 107 12.14 14.76 1.97
N SER A 108 12.19 15.55 3.06
CA SER A 108 11.17 16.56 3.41
C SER A 108 11.06 17.75 2.44
N SER A 109 11.83 17.79 1.33
CA SER A 109 11.74 18.86 0.33
C SER A 109 10.46 18.85 -0.53
N LYS A 110 9.52 17.92 -0.29
CA LYS A 110 8.17 17.96 -0.88
C LYS A 110 7.03 18.17 0.11
N ALA A 111 7.31 18.22 1.42
CA ALA A 111 6.31 18.58 2.41
C ALA A 111 6.42 20.08 2.70
N GLY A 112 5.74 20.88 1.89
CA GLY A 112 5.54 22.29 2.20
C GLY A 112 4.82 22.40 3.54
N PHE A 113 5.54 22.88 4.55
CA PHE A 113 4.94 23.42 5.76
C PHE A 113 4.17 24.68 5.36
N ALA A 114 2.84 24.58 5.29
CA ALA A 114 1.98 25.73 5.46
C ALA A 114 1.62 25.79 6.94
N SER A 115 2.18 26.82 7.59
CA SER A 115 1.80 27.38 8.88
C SER A 115 0.32 27.72 8.97
#